data_AF-A0A5P3VP05-F1
#
_entry.id   AF-A0A5P3VP05-F1
#
_cell.length_a   1.000
_cell.length_b   1.000
_cell.length_c   1.000
_cell.angle_alpha   90.00
_cell.angle_beta   90.00
_cell.angle_gamma   90.00
#
_symmetry.space_group_name_H-M   'P 1'
#
loop_
_entity.id
_entity.type
_entity.pdbx_description
1 polymer ?
#
loop_
_entity_poly.entity_id
_entity_poly.type
_entity_poly.pdbx_seq_one_letter_code
_entity_poly.pdbx_strand_id
1 'polypeptide(L)'
;MAFYQLEPWGSHFDDMRAGVVASTIANIYRDRKKQPDAFSNLDFIPWNEHHRDRRMAEPILLDDPEAQSRLIDQMMFPKAQ
;
A
#
# COMPACT_ATOMS: atom_id res chain seq x y z
N MET A 1 -32.21 2.24 5.01
CA MET A 1 -31.91 3.49 5.75
C MET A 1 -31.22 3.28 7.10
N ALA A 2 -31.26 2.10 7.73
CA ALA A 2 -30.52 1.84 8.98
C ALA A 2 -28.99 1.86 8.81
N PHE A 3 -28.46 1.35 7.68
CA PHE A 3 -27.01 1.34 7.42
C PHE A 3 -26.39 2.74 7.28
N TYR A 4 -27.09 3.67 6.60
CA TYR A 4 -26.64 5.06 6.44
C TYR A 4 -26.60 5.84 7.78
N GLN A 5 -27.43 5.45 8.76
CA GLN A 5 -27.37 6.04 10.10
C GLN A 5 -26.15 5.54 10.89
N LEU A 6 -25.61 4.37 10.55
CA LEU A 6 -24.42 3.78 11.18
C LEU A 6 -23.13 4.21 10.47
N GLU A 7 -23.13 4.23 9.14
CA GLU A 7 -21.99 4.68 8.31
C GLU A 7 -22.46 5.72 7.27
N PRO A 8 -22.58 7.00 7.64
CA PRO A 8 -23.06 8.06 6.75
C PRO A 8 -22.13 8.30 5.54
N TRP A 9 -20.86 7.97 5.69
CA TRP A 9 -19.81 8.15 4.69
C TRP A 9 -19.55 6.88 3.86
N GLY A 10 -20.32 5.81 4.09
CA GLY A 10 -20.08 4.49 3.52
C GLY A 10 -18.99 3.71 4.26
N SER A 11 -18.75 2.48 3.83
CA SER A 11 -17.72 1.63 4.42
C SER A 11 -16.35 2.00 3.87
N HIS A 12 -15.29 1.96 4.70
CA HIS A 12 -13.91 2.09 4.20
C HIS A 12 -13.57 1.07 3.09
N PHE A 13 -14.29 -0.05 3.03
CA PHE A 13 -14.17 -1.05 1.97
C PHE A 13 -14.81 -0.63 0.64
N ASP A 14 -15.74 0.33 0.62
CA ASP A 14 -16.33 0.85 -0.62
C ASP A 14 -15.27 1.62 -1.42
N ASP A 15 -14.55 2.53 -0.77
CA ASP A 15 -13.44 3.26 -1.39
C ASP A 15 -12.30 2.32 -1.81
N MET A 16 -11.99 1.30 -1.01
CA MET A 16 -10.98 0.31 -1.39
C MET A 16 -11.35 -0.45 -2.67
N ARG A 17 -12.62 -0.85 -2.80
CA ARG A 17 -13.15 -1.48 -4.02
C ARG A 17 -13.11 -0.51 -5.21
N ALA A 18 -13.49 0.74 -5.01
CA ALA A 18 -13.41 1.77 -6.04
C ALA A 18 -11.96 2.03 -6.49
N GLY A 19 -11.02 2.08 -5.54
CA GLY A 19 -9.59 2.25 -5.81
C GLY A 19 -8.99 1.09 -6.63
N VAL A 20 -9.47 -0.15 -6.43
CA VAL A 20 -9.05 -1.29 -7.27
C VAL A 20 -9.49 -1.10 -8.72
N VAL A 21 -10.74 -0.69 -8.95
CA VAL A 21 -11.25 -0.43 -10.30
C VAL A 21 -10.49 0.74 -10.94
N ALA A 22 -10.33 1.85 -10.21
CA ALA A 22 -9.61 3.03 -10.70
C ALA A 22 -8.16 2.73 -11.05
N SER A 23 -7.44 2.01 -10.19
CA SER A 23 -6.05 1.63 -10.44
C SER A 23 -5.91 0.64 -11.60
N THR A 24 -6.88 -0.25 -11.81
CA THR A 24 -6.91 -1.11 -13.00
C THR A 24 -6.99 -0.29 -14.28
N ILE A 25 -7.96 0.63 -14.36
CA ILE A 25 -8.15 1.51 -15.53
C ILE A 25 -6.92 2.39 -15.74
N ALA A 26 -6.41 3.02 -14.68
CA ALA A 26 -5.23 3.89 -14.76
C ALA A 26 -4.00 3.14 -15.26
N ASN A 27 -3.78 1.91 -14.82
CA ASN A 27 -2.66 1.09 -15.28
C ASN A 27 -2.80 0.61 -16.73
N ILE A 28 -4.03 0.35 -17.21
CA ILE A 28 -4.29 0.03 -18.62
C ILE A 28 -3.86 1.18 -19.53
N TYR A 29 -4.15 2.42 -19.12
CA TYR A 29 -3.88 3.61 -19.93
C TYR A 29 -2.56 4.33 -19.58
N ARG A 30 -1.71 3.78 -18.70
CA ARG A 30 -0.50 4.50 -18.26
C ARG A 30 0.56 4.55 -19.36
N ASP A 31 1.13 5.73 -19.57
CA ASP A 31 2.36 5.88 -20.35
C ASP A 31 3.56 5.50 -19.47
N ARG A 32 4.17 4.35 -19.74
CA ARG A 32 5.30 3.81 -18.97
C ARG A 32 6.56 4.68 -19.03
N LYS A 33 6.68 5.60 -19.99
CA LYS A 33 7.81 6.54 -20.05
C LYS A 33 7.65 7.67 -19.05
N LYS A 34 6.41 8.14 -18.84
CA LYS A 34 6.10 9.22 -17.91
C LYS A 34 5.80 8.71 -16.50
N GLN A 35 5.20 7.53 -16.42
CA GLN A 35 4.85 6.84 -15.18
C GLN A 35 5.35 5.38 -15.24
N PRO A 36 6.62 5.12 -14.87
CA PRO A 36 7.21 3.77 -14.92
C PRO A 36 6.48 2.81 -13.98
N ASP A 37 6.23 3.27 -12.76
CA ASP A 37 5.62 2.48 -11.69
C ASP A 37 4.10 2.37 -11.84
N ALA A 38 3.56 1.22 -11.45
CA ALA A 38 2.13 0.99 -11.47
C ALA A 38 1.43 1.81 -10.39
N PHE A 39 0.25 2.33 -10.71
CA PHE A 39 -0.63 2.92 -9.71
C PHE A 39 -1.16 1.82 -8.79
N SER A 40 -1.05 2.04 -7.49
CA SER A 40 -1.70 1.23 -6.46
C SER A 40 -3.15 1.68 -6.29
N ASN A 41 -4.02 0.79 -5.80
CA ASN A 41 -5.37 1.15 -5.41
C ASN A 41 -5.40 2.27 -4.36
N LEU A 42 -4.42 2.30 -3.45
CA LEU A 42 -4.32 3.33 -2.42
C LEU A 42 -3.99 4.72 -2.98
N ASP A 43 -3.41 4.82 -4.19
CA ASP A 43 -3.14 6.13 -4.83
C ASP A 43 -4.41 6.92 -5.15
N PHE A 44 -5.56 6.23 -5.18
CA PHE A 44 -6.88 6.83 -5.38
C PHE A 44 -7.65 7.03 -4.06
N ILE A 45 -7.03 6.73 -2.91
CA ILE A 45 -7.63 6.80 -1.57
C ILE A 45 -6.64 7.54 -0.64
N PRO A 46 -6.37 8.83 -0.88
CA PRO A 46 -5.28 9.55 -0.23
C PRO A 46 -5.47 9.74 1.29
N TRP A 47 -6.68 9.54 1.79
CA TRP A 47 -7.00 9.61 3.21
C TRP A 47 -6.64 8.32 3.98
N ASN A 48 -6.38 7.22 3.28
CA ASN A 48 -6.03 5.94 3.90
C ASN A 48 -4.67 6.02 4.62
N GLU A 49 -4.60 5.55 5.86
CA GLU A 49 -3.38 5.56 6.68
C GLU A 49 -2.23 4.80 6.02
N HIS A 50 -2.49 3.64 5.43
CA HIS A 50 -1.46 2.87 4.73
C HIS A 50 -0.96 3.57 3.45
N HIS A 51 -1.74 4.45 2.83
CA HIS A 51 -1.25 5.31 1.74
C HIS A 51 -0.25 6.35 2.25
N ARG A 52 -0.51 6.91 3.43
CA ARG A 52 0.35 7.91 4.08
C ARG A 52 1.65 7.26 4.57
N ASP A 53 1.57 6.09 5.19
CA ASP A 53 2.73 5.35 5.68
C ASP A 53 3.67 4.92 4.55
N ARG A 54 3.13 4.49 3.39
CA ARG A 54 3.95 4.11 2.22
C ARG A 54 4.81 5.26 1.70
N ARG A 55 4.36 6.52 1.85
CA ARG A 55 5.15 7.69 1.46
C ARG A 55 6.27 8.02 2.46
N MET A 56 6.18 7.50 3.69
CA MET A 56 7.12 7.81 4.78
C MET A 56 8.04 6.64 5.18
N ALA A 57 7.83 5.46 4.61
CA ALA A 57 8.65 4.28 4.92
C ALA A 57 10.02 4.37 4.23
N GLU A 58 10.98 5.03 4.90
CA GLU A 58 12.39 4.88 4.54
C GLU A 58 12.87 3.47 4.91
N PRO A 59 13.70 2.83 4.05
CA PRO A 59 14.25 1.53 4.36
C PRO A 59 15.14 1.62 5.60
N ILE A 60 14.93 0.72 6.55
CA ILE A 60 15.84 0.54 7.69
C ILE A 60 17.10 -0.14 7.16
N LEU A 61 18.13 0.65 6.90
CA LEU A 61 19.46 0.18 6.52
C LEU A 61 20.36 0.23 7.75
N LEU A 62 20.91 -0.92 8.12
CA LEU A 62 21.94 -1.01 9.15
C LEU A 62 23.30 -0.66 8.55
N ASP A 63 24.12 0.05 9.30
CA ASP A 63 25.47 0.43 8.87
C ASP A 63 26.39 -0.81 8.66
N ASP A 64 26.15 -1.88 9.40
CA ASP A 64 26.87 -3.16 9.29
C ASP A 64 26.19 -4.09 8.27
N PRO A 65 26.86 -4.43 7.14
CA PRO A 65 26.33 -5.35 6.13
C PRO A 65 26.02 -6.75 6.69
N GLU A 66 26.77 -7.21 7.69
CA GLU A 66 26.55 -8.51 8.32
C GLU A 66 25.31 -8.49 9.20
N ALA A 67 25.08 -7.38 9.92
CA ALA A 67 23.84 -7.17 10.67
C ALA A 67 22.61 -7.08 9.74
N GLN A 68 22.74 -6.38 8.60
CA GLN A 68 21.68 -6.29 7.60
C GLN A 68 21.32 -7.68 7.06
N SER A 69 22.34 -8.50 6.75
CA SER A 69 22.13 -9.87 6.25
C SER A 69 21.41 -10.76 7.27
N ARG A 70 21.82 -10.70 8.55
CA ARG A 70 21.14 -11.44 9.63
C ARG A 70 19.69 -11.02 9.83
N LEU A 71 19.38 -9.72 9.72
CA LEU A 71 18.01 -9.22 9.82
C LEU A 71 17.13 -9.79 8.70
N ILE A 72 17.64 -9.78 7.46
CA ILE A 72 16.94 -10.33 6.29
C ILE A 72 16.69 -11.83 6.50
N ASP A 73 17.70 -12.60 6.92
CA ASP A 73 17.56 -14.03 7.17
C ASP A 73 16.50 -14.33 8.24
N GLN A 74 16.46 -13.54 9.33
CA GLN A 74 15.47 -13.72 10.39
C GLN A 74 14.04 -13.37 9.94
N MET A 75 13.86 -12.35 9.11
CA MET A 75 12.54 -11.98 8.58
C MET A 75 12.03 -13.00 7.56
N MET A 76 12.92 -13.53 6.70
CA MET A 76 12.54 -14.47 5.65
C MET A 76 12.39 -15.90 6.17
N PHE A 77 13.18 -16.28 7.18
CA PHE A 77 13.21 -17.62 7.77
C PHE A 77 13.06 -17.58 9.29
N PRO A 78 11.88 -17.18 9.80
CA PRO A 78 11.65 -17.18 11.23
C PRO A 78 11.80 -18.60 11.77
N LYS A 79 12.70 -18.79 12.74
CA LYS A 79 12.80 -20.07 13.46
C LYS A 79 11.49 -20.25 14.23
N ALA A 80 10.76 -21.33 13.96
CA ALA A 80 9.62 -21.72 14.77
C ALA A 80 10.09 -21.86 16.23
N GLN A 81 9.41 -21.16 17.15
CA GLN A 81 9.58 -21.33 18.59
C GLN A 81 9.02 -22.69 19.02
#